data_AF-A0A842SN18-F1
#
_entry.id   AF-A0A842SN18-F1
#
_cell.length_a   1.000
_cell.length_b   1.000
_cell.length_c   1.000
_cell.angle_alpha   90.00
_cell.angle_beta   90.00
_cell.angle_gamma   90.00
#
_symmetry.space_group_name_H-M   'P 1'
#
loop_
_entity.id
_entity.type
_entity.pdbx_description
1 polymer ?
#
loop_
_entity_poly.entity_id
_entity_poly.type
_entity_poly.pdbx_seq_one_letter_code
_entity_poly.pdbx_strand_id
1 'polypeptide(L)'
;MERGIVTVIEGQRIYLRIFRRIFYPITKNINGVAHKFYTDTGRETEINYKRASYYGLDNPFNRIRLIRLARALNSIECETLEDGRKQCSVVICSDRELFDYDSEENHWIPFDPLKIESLQDKILKRRKRMEWENRVETG
;
A
#
# COMPACT_ATOMS: atom_id res chain seq x y z
N MET A 1 0.48 -17.09 -21.04
CA MET A 1 1.44 -16.71 -19.98
C MET A 1 0.63 -16.48 -18.71
N GLU A 2 0.87 -17.28 -17.69
CA GLU A 2 0.29 -17.06 -16.36
C GLU A 2 0.75 -15.69 -15.84
N ARG A 3 -0.21 -14.82 -15.51
CA ARG A 3 0.07 -13.51 -14.91
C ARG A 3 -0.04 -13.68 -13.41
N GLY A 4 1.07 -13.52 -12.69
CA GLY A 4 1.11 -13.67 -11.24
C GLY A 4 2.43 -14.21 -10.71
N ILE A 5 2.57 -14.19 -9.39
CA ILE A 5 3.68 -14.79 -8.68
C ILE A 5 3.17 -16.04 -7.97
N VAL A 6 3.84 -17.16 -8.19
CA VAL A 6 3.56 -18.38 -7.44
C VAL A 6 4.05 -18.22 -5.99
N THR A 7 3.16 -18.45 -5.04
CA THR A 7 3.48 -18.49 -3.61
C THR A 7 2.89 -19.75 -2.99
N VAL A 8 3.58 -20.31 -2.00
CA VAL A 8 3.07 -21.41 -1.18
C VAL A 8 2.73 -20.86 0.19
N ILE A 9 1.48 -21.06 0.62
CA ILE A 9 1.00 -20.69 1.95
C ILE A 9 0.20 -21.85 2.52
N GLU A 10 0.51 -22.25 3.77
CA GLU A 10 -0.22 -23.32 4.47
C GLU A 10 -0.28 -24.65 3.68
N GLY A 11 0.80 -24.97 2.95
CA GLY A 11 0.87 -26.18 2.11
C GLY A 11 0.13 -26.08 0.77
N GLN A 12 -0.56 -24.96 0.49
CA GLN A 12 -1.25 -24.74 -0.77
C GLN A 12 -0.48 -23.81 -1.70
N ARG A 13 -0.33 -24.22 -2.96
CA ARG A 13 0.20 -23.37 -4.03
C ARG A 13 -0.90 -22.42 -4.52
N ILE A 14 -0.62 -21.13 -4.53
CA ILE A 14 -1.51 -20.09 -5.05
C ILE A 14 -0.81 -19.26 -6.12
N TYR A 15 -1.58 -18.79 -7.09
CA TYR A 15 -1.17 -17.79 -8.08
C TYR A 15 -1.59 -16.41 -7.57
N LEU A 16 -0.63 -15.62 -7.11
CA LEU A 16 -0.90 -14.30 -6.56
C LEU A 16 -0.79 -13.24 -7.65
N ARG A 17 -1.92 -12.62 -7.98
CA ARG A 17 -2.01 -11.42 -8.81
C ARG A 17 -1.95 -10.17 -7.94
N ILE A 18 -1.15 -9.21 -8.35
CA ILE A 18 -0.85 -8.04 -7.52
C ILE A 18 -1.14 -6.78 -8.32
N PHE A 19 -2.00 -5.95 -7.78
CA PHE A 19 -2.39 -4.66 -8.34
C PHE A 19 -1.84 -3.55 -7.45
N ARG A 20 -1.36 -2.46 -8.04
CA ARG A 20 -0.99 -1.26 -7.31
C ARG A 20 -2.13 -0.26 -7.37
N ARG A 21 -2.57 0.21 -6.20
CA ARG A 21 -3.43 1.40 -6.08
C ARG A 21 -2.63 2.64 -6.41
N ILE A 22 -3.15 3.48 -7.29
CA ILE A 22 -2.47 4.70 -7.73
C ILE A 22 -2.93 5.87 -6.86
N PHE A 23 -1.96 6.51 -6.23
CA PHE A 23 -2.15 7.78 -5.52
C PHE A 23 -1.56 8.92 -6.34
N TYR A 24 -2.22 10.07 -6.29
CA TYR A 24 -1.75 11.31 -6.89
C TYR A 24 -1.10 12.19 -5.82
N PRO A 25 0.16 12.61 -5.99
CA PRO A 25 0.81 13.50 -5.05
C PRO A 25 0.34 14.95 -5.26
N ILE A 26 -0.08 15.60 -4.18
CA ILE A 26 -0.46 17.01 -4.14
C ILE A 26 0.46 17.73 -3.16
N THR A 27 1.11 18.81 -3.61
CA THR A 27 1.90 19.67 -2.74
C THR A 27 1.03 20.80 -2.20
N LYS A 28 1.07 21.02 -0.89
CA LYS A 28 0.43 22.15 -0.21
C LYS A 28 1.43 22.86 0.68
N ASN A 29 1.37 24.19 0.66
CA ASN A 29 2.14 25.00 1.58
C ASN A 29 1.36 25.16 2.90
N ILE A 30 2.00 24.85 4.02
CA ILE A 30 1.46 25.08 5.36
C ILE A 30 2.54 25.82 6.16
N ASN A 31 2.20 27.00 6.68
CA ASN A 31 3.11 27.86 7.45
C ASN A 31 4.46 28.14 6.76
N GLY A 32 4.45 28.29 5.43
CA GLY A 32 5.66 28.55 4.63
C GLY A 32 6.39 27.30 4.14
N VAL A 33 6.06 26.12 4.67
CA VAL A 33 6.71 24.84 4.33
C VAL A 33 5.87 24.04 3.34
N ALA A 34 6.50 23.53 2.28
CA ALA A 34 5.85 22.68 1.30
C ALA A 34 5.76 21.23 1.79
N HIS A 35 4.55 20.70 1.91
CA HIS A 35 4.28 19.31 2.27
C HIS A 35 3.63 18.57 1.10
N LYS A 36 4.04 17.32 0.89
CA LYS A 36 3.44 16.41 -0.09
C LYS A 36 2.39 15.53 0.60
N PHE A 37 1.20 15.49 0.04
CA PHE A 37 0.09 14.65 0.44
C PHE A 37 -0.28 13.71 -0.70
N TYR A 38 -0.70 12.49 -0.40
CA TYR A 38 -1.14 11.53 -1.41
C TYR A 38 -2.65 11.40 -1.39
N THR A 39 -3.30 11.61 -2.54
CA THR A 39 -4.75 11.44 -2.70
C THR A 39 -5.05 10.21 -3.53
N ASP A 40 -5.95 9.37 -3.05
CA ASP A 40 -6.40 8.19 -3.80
C ASP A 40 -7.05 8.60 -5.12
N THR A 41 -6.71 7.90 -6.21
CA THR A 41 -7.25 8.17 -7.55
C THR A 41 -8.36 7.23 -7.98
N GLY A 42 -8.64 6.17 -7.21
CA GLY A 42 -9.57 5.13 -7.65
C GLY A 42 -8.96 4.12 -8.63
N ARG A 43 -7.77 4.39 -9.18
CA ARG A 43 -7.17 3.60 -10.26
C ARG A 43 -6.25 2.52 -9.71
N GLU A 44 -6.27 1.38 -10.39
CA GLU A 44 -5.42 0.23 -10.10
C GLU A 44 -4.71 -0.22 -11.37
N THR A 45 -3.49 -0.72 -11.21
CA THR A 45 -2.72 -1.30 -12.32
C THR A 45 -2.04 -2.57 -11.87
N GLU A 46 -2.10 -3.63 -12.67
CA GLU A 46 -1.35 -4.85 -12.38
C GLU A 46 0.15 -4.54 -12.43
N ILE A 47 0.90 -5.01 -11.44
CA ILE A 47 2.33 -4.73 -11.38
C ILE A 47 3.07 -5.42 -12.53
N ASN A 48 4.20 -4.85 -12.93
CA ASN A 48 5.12 -5.56 -13.81
C ASN A 48 5.92 -6.57 -12.99
N TYR A 49 5.60 -7.86 -13.11
CA TYR A 49 6.29 -8.93 -12.38
C TYR A 49 7.79 -9.04 -12.68
N LYS A 50 8.28 -8.51 -13.82
CA LYS A 50 9.73 -8.40 -14.08
C LYS A 50 10.42 -7.41 -13.14
N ARG A 51 9.66 -6.56 -12.45
CA ARG A 51 10.11 -5.60 -11.43
C ARG A 51 9.63 -5.98 -10.04
N ALA A 52 9.39 -7.27 -9.77
CA ALA A 52 8.91 -7.74 -8.46
C ALA A 52 9.81 -7.29 -7.28
N SER A 53 11.13 -7.17 -7.48
CA SER A 53 12.07 -6.66 -6.47
C SER A 53 11.79 -5.23 -6.01
N TYR A 54 11.29 -4.37 -6.89
CA TYR A 54 10.86 -3.00 -6.52
C TYR A 54 9.73 -3.01 -5.48
N TYR A 55 8.91 -4.06 -5.51
CA TYR A 55 7.82 -4.28 -4.56
C TYR A 55 8.24 -5.15 -3.36
N GLY A 56 9.51 -5.52 -3.27
CA GLY A 56 10.02 -6.47 -2.27
C GLY A 56 9.48 -7.89 -2.44
N LEU A 57 8.94 -8.23 -3.61
CA LEU A 57 8.26 -9.51 -3.90
C LEU A 57 9.19 -10.53 -4.54
N ASP A 58 10.47 -10.24 -4.72
CA ASP A 58 11.48 -11.26 -5.00
C ASP A 58 11.69 -12.17 -3.78
N ASN A 59 11.62 -11.61 -2.57
CA ASN A 59 11.70 -12.33 -1.31
C ASN A 59 10.40 -13.12 -0.99
N PRO A 60 10.45 -14.46 -0.85
CA PRO A 60 9.28 -15.28 -0.49
C PRO A 60 8.63 -14.91 0.85
N PHE A 61 9.40 -14.47 1.83
CA PHE A 61 8.88 -14.07 3.15
C PHE A 61 7.99 -12.82 3.05
N ASN A 62 8.37 -11.87 2.21
CA ASN A 62 7.56 -10.68 1.96
C ASN A 62 6.24 -11.03 1.26
N ARG A 63 6.24 -11.99 0.33
CA ARG A 63 5.00 -12.50 -0.28
C ARG A 63 4.06 -13.09 0.76
N ILE A 64 4.58 -13.95 1.63
CA ILE A 64 3.80 -14.58 2.70
C ILE A 64 3.27 -13.53 3.68
N ARG A 65 4.11 -12.57 4.08
CA ARG A 65 3.71 -11.45 4.94
C ARG A 65 2.60 -10.63 4.29
N LEU A 66 2.73 -10.30 3.01
CA LEU A 66 1.71 -9.57 2.25
C LEU A 66 0.38 -10.32 2.26
N ILE A 67 0.37 -11.62 1.96
CA ILE A 67 -0.84 -12.43 1.95
C ILE A 67 -1.49 -12.48 3.35
N ARG A 68 -0.69 -12.69 4.40
CA ARG A 68 -1.20 -12.75 5.78
C ARG A 68 -1.83 -11.42 6.20
N LEU A 69 -1.18 -10.30 5.88
CA LEU A 69 -1.72 -8.97 6.15
C LEU A 69 -2.99 -8.71 5.34
N ALA A 70 -3.00 -9.07 4.05
CA ALA A 70 -4.16 -8.88 3.19
C ALA A 70 -5.36 -9.72 3.67
N ARG A 71 -5.14 -10.94 4.14
CA ARG A 71 -6.18 -11.76 4.81
C ARG A 71 -6.71 -11.07 6.07
N ALA A 72 -5.82 -10.57 6.93
CA ALA A 72 -6.22 -9.90 8.17
C ALA A 72 -7.02 -8.61 7.93
N LEU A 73 -6.77 -7.94 6.80
CA LEU A 73 -7.47 -6.73 6.37
C LEU A 73 -8.69 -7.01 5.48
N ASN A 74 -8.99 -8.28 5.16
CA ASN A 74 -9.98 -8.67 4.16
C ASN A 74 -9.79 -7.99 2.79
N SER A 75 -8.53 -7.76 2.40
CA SER A 75 -8.13 -7.11 1.13
C SER A 75 -7.49 -8.10 0.13
N ILE A 76 -7.79 -9.38 0.29
CA ILE A 76 -7.41 -10.45 -0.65
C ILE A 76 -8.66 -11.16 -1.13
N GLU A 77 -8.76 -11.31 -2.44
CA GLU A 77 -9.82 -12.09 -3.08
C GLU A 77 -9.19 -13.36 -3.62
N CYS A 78 -9.84 -14.51 -3.44
CA CYS A 78 -9.33 -15.78 -3.96
C CYS A 78 -10.44 -16.52 -4.69
N GLU A 79 -10.09 -17.09 -5.84
CA GLU A 79 -10.95 -17.92 -6.66
C GLU A 79 -10.24 -19.22 -7.03
N THR A 80 -11.01 -20.26 -7.28
CA THR A 80 -10.50 -21.52 -7.82
C THR A 80 -10.72 -21.50 -9.34
N LEU A 81 -9.65 -21.62 -10.11
CA LEU A 81 -9.68 -21.70 -11.57
C LEU A 81 -10.25 -23.05 -12.03
N GLU A 82 -10.66 -23.14 -13.30
CA GLU A 82 -11.24 -24.35 -13.90
C GLU A 82 -10.33 -25.59 -13.81
N ASP A 83 -9.01 -25.38 -13.77
CA ASP A 83 -8.01 -26.44 -13.61
C ASP A 83 -7.67 -26.77 -12.15
N GLY A 84 -8.48 -26.28 -11.20
CA GLY A 84 -8.34 -26.55 -9.76
C GLY A 84 -7.28 -25.70 -9.05
N ARG A 85 -6.57 -24.82 -9.77
CA ARG A 85 -5.56 -23.94 -9.15
C ARG A 85 -6.23 -22.80 -8.39
N LYS A 86 -5.70 -22.44 -7.22
CA LYS A 86 -6.11 -21.20 -6.53
C LYS A 86 -5.41 -19.99 -7.14
N GLN A 87 -6.19 -19.00 -7.55
CA GLN A 87 -5.73 -17.66 -7.86
C GLN A 87 -6.18 -16.73 -6.72
N CYS A 88 -5.31 -15.84 -6.28
CA CYS A 88 -5.68 -14.77 -5.38
C CYS A 88 -5.22 -13.43 -5.93
N SER A 89 -6.00 -12.37 -5.73
CA SER A 89 -5.67 -10.99 -6.07
C SER A 89 -5.51 -10.16 -4.80
N VAL A 90 -4.52 -9.27 -4.79
CA VAL A 90 -4.32 -8.28 -3.73
C VAL A 90 -4.00 -6.93 -4.36
N VAL A 91 -4.59 -5.87 -3.81
CA VAL A 91 -4.23 -4.49 -4.14
C VAL A 91 -3.22 -4.00 -3.11
N ILE A 92 -2.13 -3.38 -3.55
CA ILE A 92 -1.06 -2.85 -2.71
C ILE A 92 -0.88 -1.34 -2.92
N CYS A 93 -0.35 -0.67 -1.91
CA CYS A 93 0.11 0.71 -1.97
C CYS A 93 1.37 0.84 -1.11
N SER A 94 2.08 1.96 -1.21
CA SER A 94 3.10 2.27 -0.22
C SER A 94 2.46 2.77 1.07
N ASP A 95 3.06 2.43 2.20
CA ASP A 95 2.72 2.99 3.52
C ASP A 95 2.74 4.52 3.53
N ARG A 96 3.69 5.13 2.85
CA ARG A 96 3.77 6.59 2.66
C ARG A 96 2.56 7.17 1.93
N GLU A 97 2.05 6.49 0.92
CA GLU A 97 0.85 6.93 0.19
C GLU A 97 -0.40 6.85 1.06
N LEU A 98 -0.50 5.83 1.90
CA LEU A 98 -1.69 5.61 2.72
C LEU A 98 -1.70 6.50 3.98
N PHE A 99 -0.56 6.66 4.63
CA PHE A 99 -0.45 7.30 5.95
C PHE A 99 0.29 8.64 5.96
N ASP A 100 0.81 9.10 4.81
CA ASP A 100 1.60 10.34 4.68
C ASP A 100 2.77 10.44 5.69
N TYR A 101 3.43 9.31 5.97
CA TYR A 101 4.64 9.30 6.79
C TYR A 101 5.87 9.75 5.99
N ASP A 102 6.69 10.58 6.63
CA ASP A 102 8.03 10.92 6.13
C ASP A 102 9.00 9.80 6.54
N SER A 103 8.90 8.65 5.86
CA SER A 103 9.85 7.53 5.98
C SER A 103 10.80 7.53 4.78
N GLU A 104 12.08 7.24 5.01
CA GLU A 104 13.06 7.01 3.94
C GLU A 104 12.85 5.65 3.26
N GLU A 105 12.29 4.68 3.99
CA GLU A 105 11.95 3.36 3.45
C GLU A 105 10.51 3.34 2.94
N ASN A 106 10.34 2.96 1.67
CA ASN A 106 9.02 2.70 1.07
C ASN A 106 8.63 1.24 1.30
N HIS A 107 7.63 1.00 2.15
CA HIS A 107 7.10 -0.34 2.36
C HIS A 107 5.81 -0.55 1.58
N TRP A 108 5.75 -1.66 0.82
CA TRP A 108 4.53 -2.06 0.13
C TRP A 108 3.64 -2.87 1.06
N ILE A 109 2.42 -2.37 1.26
CA ILE A 109 1.42 -2.95 2.15
C ILE A 109 0.13 -3.26 1.36
N PRO A 110 -0.72 -4.18 1.84
CA PRO A 110 -2.07 -4.31 1.28
C PRO A 110 -2.82 -2.98 1.43
N PHE A 111 -3.51 -2.58 0.37
CA PHE A 111 -4.36 -1.41 0.39
C PHE A 111 -5.59 -1.67 1.27
N ASP A 112 -5.89 -0.71 2.15
CA ASP A 112 -7.06 -0.72 3.00
C ASP A 112 -7.89 0.55 2.70
N PRO A 113 -9.07 0.42 2.05
CA PRO A 113 -9.89 1.57 1.71
C PRO A 113 -10.46 2.29 2.94
N LEU A 114 -10.57 1.61 4.09
CA LEU A 114 -11.05 2.22 5.34
C LEU A 114 -10.03 3.19 5.95
N LYS A 115 -8.78 3.17 5.47
CA LYS A 115 -7.71 4.09 5.89
C LYS A 115 -7.56 5.29 4.98
N ILE A 116 -8.38 5.43 3.93
CA ILE A 116 -8.33 6.62 3.08
C ILE A 116 -8.83 7.82 3.88
N GLU A 117 -7.95 8.81 4.01
CA GLU A 117 -8.29 10.09 4.63
C GLU A 117 -8.49 11.15 3.54
N SER A 118 -9.42 12.08 3.77
CA SER A 118 -9.60 13.20 2.87
C SER A 118 -8.37 14.11 2.90
N LEU A 119 -8.12 14.82 1.79
CA LEU A 119 -7.01 15.79 1.75
C LEU A 119 -7.15 16.85 2.86
N GLN A 120 -8.38 17.25 3.20
CA GLN A 120 -8.62 18.25 4.25
C GLN A 120 -8.26 17.70 5.64
N ASP A 121 -8.62 16.45 5.93
CA ASP A 121 -8.28 15.81 7.21
C ASP A 121 -6.76 15.64 7.35
N LYS A 122 -6.08 15.23 6.26
CA LYS A 122 -4.62 15.12 6.20
C LYS A 122 -3.93 16.46 6.48
N ILE A 123 -4.38 17.53 5.84
CA ILE A 123 -3.87 18.89 6.07
C ILE A 123 -4.12 19.32 7.52
N LEU A 124 -5.32 19.06 8.06
CA LEU A 124 -5.67 19.42 9.45
C LEU A 124 -4.78 18.67 10.46
N LYS A 125 -4.56 17.37 10.26
CA LYS A 125 -3.66 16.57 11.10
C LYS A 125 -2.23 17.08 11.05
N ARG A 126 -1.73 17.44 9.86
CA ARG A 126 -0.37 17.99 9.73
C ARG A 126 -0.25 19.34 10.43
N ARG A 127 -1.25 20.23 10.30
CA ARG A 127 -1.30 21.49 11.05
C ARG A 127 -1.23 21.27 12.55
N LYS A 128 -2.09 20.40 13.09
CA LYS A 128 -2.10 20.07 14.53
C LYS A 128 -0.78 19.48 15.01
N ARG A 129 -0.13 18.64 14.20
CA ARG A 129 1.19 18.07 14.53
C ARG A 129 2.25 19.16 14.66
N MET A 130 2.35 20.06 13.67
CA MET A 130 3.32 21.16 13.71
C MET A 130 3.04 22.14 14.84
N GLU A 131 1.77 22.44 15.13
CA GLU A 131 1.41 23.25 16.30
C GLU A 131 1.88 22.62 17.61
N TRP A 132 1.81 21.29 17.72
CA TRP A 132 2.28 20.57 18.90
C TRP A 132 3.81 20.53 18.99
N GLU A 133 4.49 20.22 17.88
CA GLU A 133 5.96 20.24 17.78
C GLU A 133 6.52 21.61 18.18
N ASN A 134 5.96 22.70 17.65
CA ASN A 134 6.37 24.06 18.02
C ASN A 134 6.20 24.35 19.52
N ARG A 135 5.14 23.85 20.17
CA ARG A 135 4.95 24.05 21.62
C ARG A 135 6.01 23.34 22.44
N VAL A 136 6.45 22.15 22.01
CA VAL A 136 7.47 21.35 22.70
C VAL A 136 8.86 21.96 22.51
N GLU A 137 9.15 22.57 21.35
CA GLU A 137 10.44 23.22 21.10
C GLU A 137 10.60 24.58 21.82
N THR A 138 9.51 25.27 22.12
CA THR A 138 9.53 26.58 22.80
C THR A 138 9.34 26.51 24.32
N GLY A 139 9.15 25.33 24.89
CA GLY A 139 8.92 25.09 26.33
C GLY A 139 10.11 24.44 27.01
#